data_AF-A0A1J6JYA8-F1
#
_entry.id   AF-A0A1J6JYA8-F1
#
_cell.length_a   1.000
_cell.length_b   1.000
_cell.length_c   1.000
_cell.angle_alpha   90.00
_cell.angle_beta   90.00
_cell.angle_gamma   90.00
#
_symmetry.space_group_name_H-M   'P 1'
#
loop_
_entity.id
_entity.type
_entity.pdbx_description
1 polymer ?
#
loop_
_entity_poly.entity_id
_entity_poly.type
_entity_poly.pdbx_seq_one_letter_code
_entity_poly.pdbx_strand_id
1 'polypeptide(L)'
;MSLESEMVDITTISRLQSTPRKRQIPKAPLFMRIDNQNSDDYDPKVVSLGPYHHGKPELNFVEDFKPKSLEMFIHGSNKHKKYFLEKILEGIEDVRSCYLEEVTNKYNDYDFARMMLLDACFVLNDIDIVTRSSNSASKQTNTIKHLGIAVYLITRRDLYLRENQVPFWILKLLVKLRYGDDEGGEYYPFENKVKSYCSQMFFDKQEDNIEENAMMEIEPPHLLEVFRRVLVTGNDEEVNVKQSRCDCIFDYFLDRFRKNHEVHKPALLTNVFRSVMDLKSKGIHFRPSGIDSLKGVRFTSHYYYAKLKLPYMLVCFNIH
;
A
#
# COMPACT_ATOMS: atom_id res chain seq x y z
N MET A 1 -27.57 33.58 -42.58
CA MET A 1 -26.10 33.42 -42.64
C MET A 1 -25.53 33.77 -41.27
N SER A 2 -26.00 33.09 -40.22
CA SER A 2 -25.57 31.78 -39.70
C SER A 2 -24.30 31.89 -38.87
N LEU A 3 -24.50 32.39 -37.64
CA LEU A 3 -23.60 32.30 -36.47
C LEU A 3 -23.41 30.84 -35.98
N GLU A 4 -23.88 29.85 -36.74
CA GLU A 4 -23.77 28.41 -36.44
C GLU A 4 -22.42 27.81 -36.87
N SER A 5 -21.60 28.54 -37.62
CA SER A 5 -20.32 28.03 -38.14
C SER A 5 -19.14 28.15 -37.16
N GLU A 6 -19.23 28.97 -36.11
CA GLU A 6 -18.13 29.19 -35.14
C GLU A 6 -18.38 28.55 -33.77
N MET A 7 -19.53 27.92 -33.57
CA MET A 7 -19.89 27.28 -32.29
C MET A 7 -19.51 25.79 -32.19
N VAL A 8 -18.86 25.23 -33.23
CA VAL A 8 -18.48 23.81 -33.28
C VAL A 8 -17.11 23.54 -32.64
N ASP A 9 -16.29 24.55 -32.35
CA ASP A 9 -14.87 24.30 -32.04
C ASP A 9 -14.42 24.56 -30.59
N ILE A 10 -15.23 25.15 -29.71
CA ILE A 10 -14.77 25.42 -28.33
C ILE A 10 -15.07 24.26 -27.37
N THR A 11 -16.21 23.57 -27.56
CA THR A 11 -16.58 22.37 -26.79
C THR A 11 -15.86 21.11 -27.28
N THR A 12 -15.36 21.10 -28.51
CA THR A 12 -14.60 19.97 -29.09
C THR A 12 -13.11 20.06 -28.71
N ILE A 13 -12.53 21.26 -28.67
CA ILE A 13 -11.12 21.46 -28.30
C ILE A 13 -10.85 21.21 -26.81
N SER A 14 -11.81 21.47 -25.91
CA SER A 14 -11.65 21.17 -24.47
C SER A 14 -11.65 19.66 -24.14
N ARG A 15 -12.10 18.81 -25.07
CA ARG A 15 -12.07 17.35 -24.93
C ARG A 15 -10.81 16.70 -25.51
N LEU A 16 -9.96 17.44 -26.22
CA LEU A 16 -8.81 16.89 -26.95
C LEU A 16 -7.45 17.13 -26.26
N GLN A 17 -7.42 17.59 -25.01
CA GLN A 17 -6.18 17.78 -24.24
C GLN A 17 -6.01 16.86 -23.02
N SER A 18 -6.87 15.87 -22.81
CA SER A 18 -6.51 14.72 -21.97
C SER A 18 -5.89 13.65 -22.86
N THR A 19 -4.56 13.63 -22.97
CA THR A 19 -3.89 12.38 -23.36
C THR A 19 -4.43 11.28 -22.43
N PRO A 20 -4.93 10.14 -22.94
CA PRO A 20 -5.44 9.07 -22.09
C PRO A 20 -4.36 8.77 -21.04
N ARG A 21 -4.69 8.89 -19.75
CA ARG A 21 -3.74 8.54 -18.70
C ARG A 21 -3.28 7.10 -18.98
N LYS A 22 -1.99 6.96 -19.26
CA LYS A 22 -1.35 5.67 -19.59
C LYS A 22 -1.66 4.70 -18.46
N ARG A 23 -2.09 3.47 -18.78
CA ARG A 23 -2.34 2.38 -17.83
C ARG A 23 -1.33 2.39 -16.68
N GLN A 24 -1.83 2.62 -15.47
CA GLN A 24 -1.03 2.90 -14.27
C GLN A 24 -0.89 1.68 -13.35
N ILE A 25 -1.87 0.77 -13.37
CA ILE A 25 -1.93 -0.43 -12.53
C ILE A 25 -1.99 -1.66 -13.45
N PRO A 26 -0.83 -2.12 -13.95
CA PRO A 26 -0.75 -3.23 -14.88
C PRO A 26 -0.99 -4.59 -14.20
N LYS A 27 -1.77 -5.45 -14.85
CA LYS A 27 -1.87 -6.88 -14.50
C LYS A 27 -0.53 -7.59 -14.74
N ALA A 28 -0.17 -8.58 -13.94
CA ALA A 28 1.00 -9.41 -14.18
C ALA A 28 0.75 -10.29 -15.42
N PRO A 29 1.74 -10.42 -16.31
CA PRO A 29 1.64 -11.35 -17.44
C PRO A 29 1.44 -12.79 -16.97
N LEU A 30 0.66 -13.55 -17.72
CA LEU A 30 0.31 -14.94 -17.39
C LEU A 30 1.55 -15.84 -17.21
N PHE A 31 2.61 -15.66 -18.01
CA PHE A 31 3.81 -16.48 -17.91
C PHE A 31 4.51 -16.38 -16.53
N MET A 32 4.46 -15.20 -15.88
CA MET A 32 5.02 -15.02 -14.52
C MET A 32 4.25 -15.81 -13.45
N ARG A 33 2.96 -16.06 -13.70
CA ARG A 33 2.09 -16.91 -12.87
C ARG A 33 2.26 -18.39 -13.20
N ILE A 34 2.56 -18.73 -14.45
CA ILE A 34 2.78 -20.12 -14.89
C ILE A 34 4.07 -20.71 -14.28
N ASP A 35 5.16 -19.93 -14.28
CA ASP A 35 6.43 -20.37 -13.68
C ASP A 35 6.32 -20.57 -12.15
N ASN A 36 5.27 -20.00 -11.55
CA ASN A 36 4.97 -20.01 -10.12
C ASN A 36 3.60 -20.66 -9.81
N GLN A 37 3.17 -21.69 -10.55
CA GLN A 37 1.84 -22.30 -10.40
C GLN A 37 1.49 -22.77 -8.97
N ASN A 38 2.48 -23.03 -8.13
CA ASN A 38 2.31 -23.42 -6.73
C ASN A 38 2.49 -22.25 -5.74
N SER A 39 2.65 -21.03 -6.23
CA SER A 39 2.90 -19.83 -5.44
C SER A 39 1.70 -18.88 -5.56
N ASP A 40 1.14 -18.53 -4.41
CA ASP A 40 0.09 -17.51 -4.28
C ASP A 40 0.69 -16.10 -4.09
N ASP A 41 1.94 -15.91 -4.52
CA ASP A 41 2.73 -14.70 -4.24
C ASP A 41 2.14 -13.44 -4.89
N TYR A 42 1.39 -13.62 -5.98
CA TYR A 42 0.78 -12.51 -6.73
C TYR A 42 -0.68 -12.24 -6.37
N ASP A 43 -1.32 -13.13 -5.61
CA ASP A 43 -2.74 -13.03 -5.29
C ASP A 43 -2.95 -12.54 -3.85
N PRO A 44 -3.92 -11.62 -3.61
CA PRO A 44 -4.27 -11.21 -2.27
C PRO A 44 -4.81 -12.39 -1.45
N LYS A 45 -4.54 -12.40 -0.15
CA LYS A 45 -5.00 -13.45 0.76
C LYS A 45 -6.28 -13.08 1.49
N VAL A 46 -6.51 -11.79 1.76
CA VAL A 46 -7.60 -11.32 2.61
C VAL A 46 -8.33 -10.08 2.08
N VAL A 47 -7.68 -9.22 1.30
CA VAL A 47 -8.31 -7.97 0.82
C VAL A 47 -8.08 -7.73 -0.67
N SER A 48 -9.16 -7.53 -1.42
CA SER A 48 -9.08 -7.00 -2.79
C SER A 48 -9.03 -5.48 -2.76
N LEU A 49 -8.25 -4.86 -3.64
CA LEU A 49 -8.17 -3.42 -3.85
C LEU A 49 -8.13 -3.17 -5.35
N GLY A 50 -9.18 -2.52 -5.84
CA GLY A 50 -9.43 -2.39 -7.25
C GLY A 50 -10.08 -3.65 -7.87
N PRO A 51 -10.25 -3.64 -9.20
CA PRO A 51 -11.17 -4.56 -9.88
C PRO A 51 -10.57 -5.92 -10.24
N TYR A 52 -9.25 -6.12 -10.13
CA TYR A 52 -8.60 -7.37 -10.58
C TYR A 52 -8.98 -8.60 -9.74
N HIS A 53 -9.21 -8.39 -8.44
CA HIS A 53 -9.52 -9.45 -7.48
C HIS A 53 -10.91 -9.28 -6.85
N HIS A 54 -11.69 -8.30 -7.29
CA HIS A 54 -12.98 -7.97 -6.69
C HIS A 54 -14.02 -9.07 -6.95
N GLY A 55 -14.83 -9.37 -5.93
CA GLY A 55 -15.89 -10.38 -5.98
C GLY A 55 -15.41 -11.83 -5.77
N LYS A 56 -14.12 -12.04 -5.50
CA LYS A 56 -13.58 -13.36 -5.13
C LYS A 56 -14.10 -13.79 -3.75
N PRO A 57 -14.78 -14.95 -3.63
CA PRO A 57 -15.38 -15.39 -2.36
C PRO A 57 -14.40 -15.46 -1.19
N GLU A 58 -13.15 -15.84 -1.45
CA GLU A 58 -12.10 -15.96 -0.45
C GLU A 58 -11.67 -14.62 0.18
N LEU A 59 -11.99 -13.48 -0.44
CA LEU A 59 -11.64 -12.13 0.03
C LEU A 59 -12.82 -11.39 0.70
N ASN A 60 -14.02 -11.99 0.70
CA ASN A 60 -15.26 -11.33 1.15
C ASN A 60 -15.18 -10.83 2.60
N PHE A 61 -14.38 -11.50 3.45
CA PHE A 61 -14.27 -11.15 4.86
C PHE A 61 -13.83 -9.68 5.09
N VAL A 62 -12.90 -9.16 4.29
CA VAL A 62 -12.51 -7.74 4.38
C VAL A 62 -13.46 -6.85 3.57
N GLU A 63 -14.03 -7.35 2.48
CA GLU A 63 -15.04 -6.60 1.69
C GLU A 63 -16.23 -6.15 2.56
N ASP A 64 -16.71 -7.02 3.47
CA ASP A 64 -17.80 -6.72 4.39
C ASP A 64 -17.45 -5.59 5.39
N PHE A 65 -16.17 -5.39 5.68
CA PHE A 65 -15.69 -4.34 6.57
C PHE A 65 -15.53 -2.98 5.87
N LYS A 66 -15.34 -2.94 4.55
CA LYS A 66 -15.06 -1.66 3.84
C LYS A 66 -16.15 -0.60 4.00
N PRO A 67 -17.46 -0.92 4.03
CA PRO A 67 -18.49 0.08 4.35
C PRO A 67 -18.30 0.72 5.74
N LYS A 68 -17.85 -0.06 6.73
CA LYS A 68 -17.49 0.45 8.06
C LYS A 68 -16.24 1.33 8.00
N SER A 69 -15.27 0.95 7.18
CA SER A 69 -14.09 1.77 6.93
C SER A 69 -14.46 3.14 6.31
N LEU A 70 -15.38 3.18 5.34
CA LEU A 70 -15.92 4.45 4.83
C LEU A 70 -16.57 5.29 5.94
N GLU A 71 -17.33 4.68 6.85
CA GLU A 71 -17.91 5.40 8.00
C GLU A 71 -16.84 5.98 8.93
N MET A 72 -15.78 5.21 9.21
CA MET A 72 -14.63 5.67 9.98
C MET A 72 -13.89 6.82 9.26
N PHE A 73 -13.84 6.77 7.93
CA PHE A 73 -13.25 7.82 7.13
C PHE A 73 -14.10 9.09 7.11
N ILE A 74 -15.42 9.04 7.08
CA ILE A 74 -16.22 10.29 7.06
C ILE A 74 -16.61 10.80 8.45
N HIS A 75 -16.33 10.03 9.50
CA HIS A 75 -16.67 10.40 10.88
C HIS A 75 -16.11 11.79 11.23
N GLY A 76 -16.97 12.66 11.76
CA GLY A 76 -16.67 14.05 12.09
C GLY A 76 -16.68 15.03 10.91
N SER A 77 -16.88 14.56 9.67
CA SER A 77 -17.08 15.44 8.52
C SER A 77 -18.54 15.87 8.37
N ASN A 78 -18.77 17.08 7.86
CA ASN A 78 -20.09 17.55 7.40
C ASN A 78 -20.49 16.97 6.03
N LYS A 79 -19.59 16.24 5.36
CA LYS A 79 -19.82 15.64 4.04
C LYS A 79 -20.32 14.21 4.16
N HIS A 80 -21.36 13.87 3.40
CA HIS A 80 -21.95 12.53 3.38
C HIS A 80 -21.27 11.61 2.36
N LYS A 81 -21.49 10.28 2.50
CA LYS A 81 -20.99 9.24 1.58
C LYS A 81 -21.24 9.58 0.10
N LYS A 82 -22.43 10.10 -0.20
CA LYS A 82 -22.86 10.49 -1.56
C LYS A 82 -21.95 11.56 -2.19
N TYR A 83 -21.51 12.55 -1.42
CA TYR A 83 -20.63 13.62 -1.91
C TYR A 83 -19.30 13.07 -2.44
N PHE A 84 -18.66 12.18 -1.67
CA PHE A 84 -17.40 11.57 -2.08
C PHE A 84 -17.57 10.67 -3.30
N LEU A 85 -18.68 9.93 -3.37
CA LEU A 85 -19.01 9.07 -4.50
C LEU A 85 -19.20 9.88 -5.79
N GLU A 86 -19.96 10.98 -5.74
CA GLU A 86 -20.17 11.90 -6.86
C GLU A 86 -18.84 12.47 -7.38
N LYS A 87 -17.93 12.82 -6.47
CA LYS A 87 -16.61 13.34 -6.84
C LYS A 87 -15.71 12.32 -7.53
N ILE A 88 -15.87 11.02 -7.23
CA ILE A 88 -15.17 9.95 -7.96
C ILE A 88 -15.85 9.72 -9.32
N LEU A 89 -17.18 9.78 -9.38
CA LEU A 89 -17.95 9.63 -10.63
C LEU A 89 -17.57 10.69 -11.66
N GLU A 90 -17.33 11.93 -11.23
CA GLU A 90 -16.85 13.03 -12.10
C GLU A 90 -15.56 12.67 -12.88
N GLY A 91 -14.70 11.80 -12.33
CA GLY A 91 -13.43 11.37 -12.93
C GLY A 91 -13.39 9.88 -13.30
N ILE A 92 -14.55 9.23 -13.51
CA ILE A 92 -14.62 7.77 -13.62
C ILE A 92 -13.82 7.21 -14.82
N GLU A 93 -13.80 7.92 -15.95
CA GLU A 93 -13.02 7.53 -17.12
C GLU A 93 -11.51 7.52 -16.83
N ASP A 94 -11.03 8.51 -16.08
CA ASP A 94 -9.63 8.55 -15.64
C ASP A 94 -9.31 7.39 -14.70
N VAL A 95 -10.23 7.02 -13.80
CA VAL A 95 -10.08 5.83 -12.96
C VAL A 95 -9.99 4.57 -13.83
N ARG A 96 -10.91 4.41 -14.79
CA ARG A 96 -10.96 3.23 -15.67
C ARG A 96 -9.67 3.07 -16.47
N SER A 97 -9.12 4.18 -16.97
CA SER A 97 -7.86 4.20 -17.73
C SER A 97 -6.64 3.67 -16.95
N CYS A 98 -6.71 3.65 -15.61
CA CYS A 98 -5.64 3.12 -14.77
C CYS A 98 -5.50 1.59 -14.88
N TYR A 99 -6.54 0.88 -15.32
CA TYR A 99 -6.63 -0.57 -15.32
C TYR A 99 -6.79 -1.15 -16.74
N LEU A 100 -6.85 -2.49 -16.85
CA LEU A 100 -7.26 -3.14 -18.09
C LEU A 100 -8.76 -2.98 -18.34
N GLU A 101 -9.09 -2.54 -19.55
CA GLU A 101 -10.48 -2.28 -19.99
C GLU A 101 -11.39 -3.52 -19.84
N GLU A 102 -10.91 -4.70 -20.22
CA GLU A 102 -11.64 -5.97 -20.08
C GLU A 102 -12.04 -6.30 -18.62
N VAL A 103 -11.32 -5.72 -17.65
CA VAL A 103 -11.59 -5.91 -16.23
C VAL A 103 -12.58 -4.87 -15.73
N THR A 104 -12.46 -3.62 -16.17
CA THR A 104 -13.34 -2.52 -15.73
C THR A 104 -14.70 -2.54 -16.42
N ASN A 105 -14.81 -3.03 -17.65
CA ASN A 105 -16.06 -3.12 -18.41
C ASN A 105 -17.12 -4.05 -17.79
N LYS A 106 -16.74 -4.85 -16.79
CA LYS A 106 -17.66 -5.70 -16.01
C LYS A 106 -18.54 -4.90 -15.04
N TYR A 107 -18.19 -3.65 -14.77
CA TYR A 107 -18.85 -2.80 -13.80
C TYR A 107 -19.47 -1.60 -14.50
N ASN A 108 -20.69 -1.23 -14.13
CA ASN A 108 -21.20 0.11 -14.44
C ASN A 108 -20.44 1.17 -13.63
N ASP A 109 -20.59 2.44 -14.00
CA ASP A 109 -19.83 3.53 -13.39
C ASP A 109 -20.10 3.71 -11.90
N TYR A 110 -21.34 3.52 -11.47
CA TYR A 110 -21.73 3.63 -10.08
C TYR A 110 -21.05 2.57 -9.21
N ASP A 111 -21.11 1.31 -9.64
CA ASP A 111 -20.49 0.20 -8.92
C ASP A 111 -18.97 0.31 -8.90
N PHE A 112 -18.37 0.77 -10.01
CA PHE A 112 -16.93 0.98 -10.09
C PHE A 112 -16.47 2.15 -9.21
N ALA A 113 -17.19 3.27 -9.20
CA ALA A 113 -16.92 4.40 -8.32
C ALA A 113 -17.09 4.03 -6.84
N ARG A 114 -18.11 3.24 -6.52
CA ARG A 114 -18.35 2.71 -5.16
C ARG A 114 -17.21 1.80 -4.72
N MET A 115 -16.72 0.92 -5.60
CA MET A 115 -15.54 0.10 -5.33
C MET A 115 -14.33 0.98 -5.00
N MET A 116 -14.01 1.97 -5.85
CA MET A 116 -12.88 2.88 -5.58
C MET A 116 -13.02 3.63 -4.26
N LEU A 117 -14.23 4.12 -3.94
CA LEU A 117 -14.47 4.83 -2.69
C LEU A 117 -14.19 3.93 -1.47
N LEU A 118 -14.75 2.73 -1.47
CA LEU A 118 -14.61 1.78 -0.37
C LEU A 118 -13.15 1.34 -0.18
N ASP A 119 -12.47 1.02 -1.28
CA ASP A 119 -11.08 0.56 -1.29
C ASP A 119 -10.14 1.68 -0.85
N ALA A 120 -10.32 2.89 -1.39
CA ALA A 120 -9.52 4.05 -1.03
C ALA A 120 -9.69 4.43 0.45
N CYS A 121 -10.92 4.42 0.97
CA CYS A 121 -11.16 4.68 2.39
C CYS A 121 -10.54 3.60 3.29
N PHE A 122 -10.51 2.34 2.86
CA PHE A 122 -9.79 1.28 3.57
C PHE A 122 -8.30 1.58 3.68
N VAL A 123 -7.65 1.91 2.56
CA VAL A 123 -6.23 2.29 2.52
C VAL A 123 -5.96 3.52 3.39
N LEU A 124 -6.78 4.57 3.29
CA LEU A 124 -6.61 5.81 4.06
C LEU A 124 -6.74 5.59 5.57
N ASN A 125 -7.65 4.73 6.02
CA ASN A 125 -7.74 4.41 7.44
C ASN A 125 -6.53 3.61 7.93
N ASP A 126 -5.99 2.68 7.14
CA ASP A 126 -4.75 1.97 7.49
C ASP A 126 -3.56 2.95 7.61
N ILE A 127 -3.44 3.89 6.67
CA ILE A 127 -2.47 4.99 6.73
C ILE A 127 -2.65 5.79 8.02
N ASP A 128 -3.87 6.22 8.35
CA ASP A 128 -4.14 6.97 9.58
C ASP A 128 -3.77 6.20 10.85
N ILE A 129 -4.06 4.89 10.89
CA ILE A 129 -3.74 4.01 12.01
C ILE A 129 -2.22 3.93 12.21
N VAL A 130 -1.47 3.62 11.15
CA VAL A 130 -0.02 3.42 11.21
C VAL A 130 0.69 4.73 11.55
N THR A 131 0.33 5.83 10.89
CA THR A 131 0.89 7.16 11.14
C THR A 131 0.42 7.82 12.44
N ARG A 132 -0.38 7.12 13.25
CA ARG A 132 -0.91 7.61 14.55
C ARG A 132 -1.62 8.96 14.45
N SER A 133 -2.36 9.17 13.36
CA SER A 133 -3.17 10.37 13.16
C SER A 133 -4.31 10.47 14.19
N SER A 134 -5.02 11.60 14.18
CA SER A 134 -6.20 11.80 15.05
C SER A 134 -7.19 10.62 14.93
N ASN A 135 -7.68 10.14 16.08
CA ASN A 135 -8.55 8.97 16.21
C ASN A 135 -7.94 7.62 15.76
N SER A 136 -6.64 7.53 15.50
CA SER A 136 -5.97 6.27 15.10
C SER A 136 -6.23 5.10 16.05
N ALA A 137 -6.21 5.32 17.37
CA ALA A 137 -6.44 4.27 18.37
C ALA A 137 -7.87 3.67 18.28
N SER A 138 -8.89 4.50 18.06
CA SER A 138 -10.27 4.02 17.92
C SER A 138 -10.46 3.31 16.57
N LYS A 139 -9.87 3.83 15.50
CA LYS A 139 -9.86 3.18 14.18
C LYS A 139 -9.19 1.80 14.24
N GLN A 140 -8.03 1.71 14.88
CA GLN A 140 -7.31 0.46 15.07
C GLN A 140 -8.12 -0.55 15.88
N THR A 141 -8.69 -0.11 17.01
CA THR A 141 -9.52 -0.97 17.86
C THR A 141 -10.73 -1.51 17.11
N ASN A 142 -11.44 -0.67 16.37
CA ASN A 142 -12.61 -1.09 15.58
C ASN A 142 -12.22 -2.07 14.46
N THR A 143 -11.09 -1.82 13.79
CA THR A 143 -10.57 -2.69 12.73
C THR A 143 -10.19 -4.06 13.28
N ILE A 144 -9.41 -4.12 14.36
CA ILE A 144 -8.98 -5.39 14.98
C ILE A 144 -10.18 -6.15 15.57
N LYS A 145 -11.16 -5.46 16.16
CA LYS A 145 -12.37 -6.11 16.68
C LYS A 145 -13.19 -6.77 15.57
N HIS A 146 -13.26 -6.15 14.40
CA HIS A 146 -14.05 -6.67 13.29
C HIS A 146 -13.29 -7.74 12.48
N LEU A 147 -12.03 -7.48 12.13
CA LEU A 147 -11.25 -8.35 11.25
C LEU A 147 -10.49 -9.44 12.03
N GLY A 148 -10.23 -9.22 13.32
CA GLY A 148 -9.24 -9.99 14.06
C GLY A 148 -7.82 -9.55 13.70
N ILE A 149 -6.89 -9.75 14.65
CA ILE A 149 -5.51 -9.28 14.50
C ILE A 149 -4.76 -9.99 13.37
N ALA A 150 -5.00 -11.30 13.17
CA ALA A 150 -4.32 -12.08 12.15
C ALA A 150 -4.64 -11.58 10.73
N VAL A 151 -5.92 -11.34 10.46
CA VAL A 151 -6.35 -10.79 9.16
C VAL A 151 -5.79 -9.40 8.94
N TYR A 152 -5.88 -8.52 9.94
CA TYR A 152 -5.32 -7.16 9.86
C TYR A 152 -3.81 -7.13 9.59
N LEU A 153 -3.04 -8.11 10.07
CA LEU A 153 -1.62 -8.21 9.72
C LEU A 153 -1.41 -8.64 8.26
N ILE A 154 -2.26 -9.51 7.73
CA ILE A 154 -2.18 -9.99 6.35
C ILE A 154 -2.66 -8.91 5.36
N THR A 155 -3.59 -8.02 5.73
CA THR A 155 -4.00 -6.90 4.85
C THR A 155 -2.82 -6.02 4.47
N ARG A 156 -1.82 -5.88 5.36
CA ARG A 156 -0.58 -5.16 5.06
C ARG A 156 0.17 -5.78 3.89
N ARG A 157 0.32 -7.11 3.84
CA ARG A 157 0.93 -7.81 2.69
C ARG A 157 0.17 -7.48 1.41
N ASP A 158 -1.14 -7.59 1.44
CA ASP A 158 -1.99 -7.42 0.25
C ASP A 158 -1.98 -5.97 -0.28
N LEU A 159 -1.73 -4.97 0.57
CA LEU A 159 -1.53 -3.57 0.17
C LEU A 159 -0.28 -3.36 -0.71
N TYR A 160 0.65 -4.31 -0.75
CA TYR A 160 1.86 -4.27 -1.58
C TYR A 160 1.74 -5.01 -2.91
N LEU A 161 0.62 -5.68 -3.17
CA LEU A 161 0.48 -6.45 -4.40
C LEU A 161 0.23 -5.51 -5.57
N ARG A 162 0.98 -5.71 -6.65
CA ARG A 162 0.91 -4.90 -7.87
C ARG A 162 -0.47 -4.92 -8.52
N GLU A 163 -1.17 -6.06 -8.48
CA GLU A 163 -2.54 -6.23 -9.00
C GLU A 163 -3.63 -5.83 -7.98
N ASN A 164 -3.24 -5.29 -6.83
CA ASN A 164 -4.14 -4.99 -5.72
C ASN A 164 -3.95 -3.54 -5.24
N GLN A 165 -4.14 -2.59 -6.16
CA GLN A 165 -3.87 -1.17 -5.91
C GLN A 165 -5.07 -0.31 -6.29
N VAL A 166 -5.17 0.84 -5.63
CA VAL A 166 -6.04 1.96 -5.99
C VAL A 166 -5.17 3.08 -6.58
N PRO A 167 -5.66 3.87 -7.56
CA PRO A 167 -4.91 5.00 -8.08
C PRO A 167 -4.60 6.01 -6.97
N PHE A 168 -3.35 6.45 -6.88
CA PHE A 168 -2.90 7.32 -5.80
C PHE A 168 -3.67 8.64 -5.75
N TRP A 169 -4.01 9.18 -6.92
CA TRP A 169 -4.75 10.43 -7.04
C TRP A 169 -6.16 10.35 -6.41
N ILE A 170 -6.78 9.16 -6.33
CA ILE A 170 -8.05 8.96 -5.62
C ILE A 170 -7.85 9.14 -4.11
N LEU A 171 -6.74 8.64 -3.56
CA LEU A 171 -6.41 8.84 -2.14
C LEU A 171 -6.24 10.33 -1.83
N LYS A 172 -5.50 11.04 -2.69
CA LYS A 172 -5.32 12.51 -2.60
C LYS A 172 -6.64 13.26 -2.70
N LEU A 173 -7.47 12.90 -3.68
CA LEU A 173 -8.78 13.50 -3.88
C LEU A 173 -9.63 13.38 -2.61
N LEU A 174 -9.75 12.19 -2.03
CA LEU A 174 -10.58 11.98 -0.83
C LEU A 174 -10.05 12.74 0.39
N VAL A 175 -8.74 12.78 0.60
CA VAL A 175 -8.13 13.55 1.69
C VAL A 175 -8.37 15.05 1.50
N LYS A 176 -8.15 15.58 0.29
CA LYS A 176 -8.45 16.98 -0.04
C LYS A 176 -9.94 17.29 0.17
N LEU A 177 -10.84 16.42 -0.30
CA LEU A 177 -12.27 16.59 -0.12
C LEU A 177 -12.68 16.54 1.36
N ARG A 178 -11.98 15.78 2.20
CA ARG A 178 -12.31 15.69 3.63
C ARG A 178 -11.77 16.89 4.44
N TYR A 179 -10.54 17.30 4.18
CA TYR A 179 -9.78 18.22 5.06
C TYR A 179 -9.39 19.55 4.40
N GLY A 180 -9.55 19.69 3.08
CA GLY A 180 -9.05 20.83 2.31
C GLY A 180 -9.82 22.15 2.49
N ASP A 181 -10.81 22.20 3.38
CA ASP A 181 -11.55 23.42 3.70
C ASP A 181 -11.01 24.12 4.99
N ASP A 182 -10.02 23.54 5.67
CA ASP A 182 -9.45 24.08 6.91
C ASP A 182 -8.32 25.10 6.59
N GLU A 183 -8.67 26.35 6.32
CA GLU A 183 -7.75 27.47 6.01
C GLU A 183 -6.81 27.90 7.18
N GLY A 184 -6.68 27.11 8.26
CA GLY A 184 -5.99 27.54 9.49
C GLY A 184 -5.06 26.52 10.16
N GLY A 185 -4.86 25.33 9.58
CA GLY A 185 -3.93 24.32 10.13
C GLY A 185 -2.58 24.32 9.42
N GLU A 186 -1.50 23.98 10.13
CA GLU A 186 -0.22 23.61 9.51
C GLU A 186 -0.47 22.52 8.47
N TYR A 187 -0.32 22.88 7.18
CA TYR A 187 -0.51 21.96 6.08
C TYR A 187 0.60 20.91 6.12
N TYR A 188 0.34 19.76 6.77
CA TYR A 188 1.18 18.59 6.63
C TYR A 188 0.78 17.89 5.31
N PRO A 189 1.63 17.92 4.26
CA PRO A 189 1.25 17.39 2.95
C PRO A 189 0.89 15.92 3.05
N PHE A 190 -0.20 15.50 2.39
CA PHE A 190 -0.62 14.10 2.38
C PHE A 190 0.51 13.18 1.90
N GLU A 191 1.32 13.65 0.95
CA GLU A 191 2.50 12.97 0.44
C GLU A 191 3.51 12.64 1.54
N ASN A 192 3.76 13.57 2.47
CA ASN A 192 4.67 13.34 3.60
C ASN A 192 4.08 12.31 4.57
N LYS A 193 2.77 12.33 4.76
CA LYS A 193 2.08 11.30 5.56
C LYS A 193 2.19 9.92 4.93
N VAL A 194 2.05 9.82 3.62
CA VAL A 194 2.23 8.55 2.90
C VAL A 194 3.69 8.09 2.95
N LYS A 195 4.66 9.00 2.85
CA LYS A 195 6.08 8.64 3.04
C LYS A 195 6.32 8.08 4.45
N SER A 196 5.86 8.79 5.49
CA SER A 196 5.97 8.34 6.88
C SER A 196 5.29 6.99 7.09
N TYR A 197 4.11 6.78 6.50
CA TYR A 197 3.44 5.48 6.47
C TYR A 197 4.33 4.40 5.85
N CYS A 198 4.91 4.68 4.68
CA CYS A 198 5.75 3.73 3.98
C CYS A 198 7.01 3.36 4.77
N SER A 199 7.66 4.36 5.37
CA SER A 199 8.84 4.20 6.21
C SER A 199 8.53 3.40 7.47
N GLN A 200 7.42 3.70 8.17
CA GLN A 200 7.00 2.96 9.36
C GLN A 200 6.67 1.50 9.06
N MET A 201 6.07 1.22 7.92
CA MET A 201 5.73 -0.15 7.54
C MET A 201 6.97 -1.05 7.31
N PHE A 202 8.10 -0.49 6.87
CA PHE A 202 9.33 -1.23 6.63
C PHE A 202 10.34 -1.16 7.78
N PHE A 203 10.49 0.00 8.39
CA PHE A 203 11.62 0.30 9.27
C PHE A 203 11.22 0.54 10.73
N ASP A 204 9.91 0.58 11.03
CA ASP A 204 9.36 0.88 12.36
C ASP A 204 9.85 2.23 12.94
N LYS A 205 10.04 3.23 12.06
CA LYS A 205 10.58 4.54 12.40
C LYS A 205 9.58 5.64 12.11
N GLN A 206 9.33 6.49 13.11
CA GLN A 206 8.77 7.81 12.84
C GLN A 206 9.86 8.67 12.21
N GLU A 207 9.70 9.01 10.94
CA GLU A 207 10.55 10.02 10.30
C GLU A 207 10.11 11.39 10.80
N ASP A 208 10.84 11.95 11.76
CA ASP A 208 10.59 13.30 12.27
C ASP A 208 11.17 14.39 11.35
N ASN A 209 12.05 14.04 10.41
CA ASN A 209 12.65 14.98 9.45
C ASN A 209 12.78 14.33 8.08
N ILE A 210 11.75 14.46 7.24
CA ILE A 210 11.83 14.13 5.82
C ILE A 210 12.30 15.41 5.13
N GLU A 211 13.55 15.44 4.67
CA GLU A 211 14.04 16.53 3.82
C GLU A 211 13.11 16.70 2.61
N GLU A 212 12.80 17.97 2.30
CA GLU A 212 11.91 18.32 1.22
C GLU A 212 12.47 17.93 -0.15
N ASN A 213 11.56 17.37 -0.96
CA ASN A 213 11.41 17.61 -2.39
C ASN A 213 12.54 17.16 -3.34
N ALA A 214 12.50 15.87 -3.66
CA ALA A 214 12.72 15.34 -5.02
C ALA A 214 11.88 14.07 -5.30
N MET A 215 11.62 13.24 -4.29
CA MET A 215 10.93 11.94 -4.44
C MET A 215 9.49 11.98 -4.97
N MET A 216 8.79 13.12 -4.84
CA MET A 216 7.37 13.27 -5.20
C MET A 216 7.14 14.34 -6.28
N GLU A 217 8.17 14.76 -7.02
CA GLU A 217 8.02 15.71 -8.15
C GLU A 217 7.03 15.20 -9.20
N ILE A 218 7.06 13.90 -9.47
CA ILE A 218 6.09 13.21 -10.33
C ILE A 218 5.10 12.45 -9.45
N GLU A 219 3.81 12.75 -9.59
CA GLU A 219 2.75 12.03 -8.87
C GLU A 219 2.85 10.51 -9.13
N PRO A 220 2.96 9.69 -8.07
CA PRO A 220 3.03 8.25 -8.24
C PRO A 220 1.67 7.69 -8.68
N PRO A 221 1.64 6.63 -9.52
CA PRO A 221 0.40 6.02 -9.98
C PRO A 221 -0.42 5.37 -8.86
N HIS A 222 0.26 4.78 -7.88
CA HIS A 222 -0.36 4.02 -6.78
C HIS A 222 0.59 3.93 -5.58
N LEU A 223 0.08 3.45 -4.45
CA LEU A 223 0.81 3.36 -3.18
C LEU A 223 2.07 2.50 -3.28
N LEU A 224 2.02 1.36 -3.99
CA LEU A 224 3.20 0.51 -4.21
C LEU A 224 4.38 1.25 -4.89
N GLU A 225 4.14 2.25 -5.74
CA GLU A 225 5.24 3.04 -6.31
C GLU A 225 5.85 3.98 -5.26
N VAL A 226 5.05 4.55 -4.36
CA VAL A 226 5.57 5.34 -3.22
C VAL A 226 6.47 4.46 -2.36
N PHE A 227 6.02 3.25 -2.03
CA PHE A 227 6.80 2.28 -1.28
C PHE A 227 8.14 1.96 -1.97
N ARG A 228 8.12 1.70 -3.28
CA ARG A 228 9.34 1.47 -4.07
C ARG A 228 10.29 2.66 -3.97
N ARG A 229 9.79 3.89 -4.11
CA ARG A 229 10.62 5.09 -4.02
C ARG A 229 11.28 5.18 -2.65
N VAL A 230 10.53 5.08 -1.56
CA VAL A 230 11.07 5.08 -0.19
C VAL A 230 12.17 4.03 0.00
N LEU A 231 11.94 2.79 -0.46
CA LEU A 231 12.92 1.71 -0.36
C LEU A 231 14.23 1.98 -1.13
N VAL A 232 14.17 2.70 -2.25
CA VAL A 232 15.33 2.92 -3.13
C VAL A 232 16.04 4.24 -2.80
N THR A 233 15.34 5.24 -2.28
CA THR A 233 15.88 6.58 -2.04
C THR A 233 16.15 6.90 -0.58
N GLY A 234 15.84 6.02 0.37
CA GLY A 234 16.04 6.26 1.81
C GLY A 234 17.47 6.70 2.19
N ASN A 235 17.58 7.37 3.34
CA ASN A 235 18.80 8.04 3.81
C ASN A 235 19.98 7.08 4.01
N ASP A 236 21.16 7.51 3.56
CA ASP A 236 22.42 6.76 3.61
C ASP A 236 23.14 6.84 4.96
N GLU A 237 22.56 7.53 5.93
CA GLU A 237 23.13 7.70 7.26
C GLU A 237 22.97 6.43 8.11
N GLU A 238 24.07 5.95 8.70
CA GLU A 238 24.03 4.86 9.67
C GLU A 238 23.26 5.33 10.91
N VAL A 239 22.05 4.81 11.09
CA VAL A 239 21.24 5.15 12.26
C VAL A 239 21.75 4.37 13.45
N ASN A 240 22.11 5.09 14.52
CA ASN A 240 22.37 4.49 15.82
C ASN A 240 21.03 3.95 16.37
N VAL A 241 20.76 2.67 16.13
CA VAL A 241 19.55 2.01 16.63
C VAL A 241 19.67 1.94 18.15
N LYS A 242 19.18 2.98 18.85
CA LYS A 242 18.62 2.74 20.18
C LYS A 242 17.48 1.77 19.94
N GLN A 243 17.55 0.62 20.58
CA GLN A 243 16.55 -0.42 20.56
C GLN A 243 15.26 0.16 21.14
N SER A 244 14.52 0.90 20.30
CA SER A 244 13.19 1.40 20.62
C SER A 244 12.36 0.17 20.89
N ARG A 245 11.83 0.07 22.11
CA ARG A 245 10.96 -1.04 22.48
C ARG A 245 9.79 -1.02 21.51
N CYS A 246 9.59 -2.17 20.87
CA CYS A 246 8.41 -2.51 20.08
C CYS A 246 7.11 -2.19 20.80
N ASP A 247 6.52 -1.00 20.62
CA ASP A 247 5.10 -0.79 20.97
C ASP A 247 4.18 -1.24 19.81
N CYS A 248 4.73 -2.01 18.88
CA CYS A 248 4.00 -2.70 17.83
C CYS A 248 3.43 -4.00 18.40
N ILE A 249 2.16 -4.27 18.12
CA ILE A 249 1.45 -5.53 18.43
C ILE A 249 2.27 -6.77 18.00
N PHE A 250 3.13 -6.61 16.99
CA PHE A 250 4.09 -7.61 16.52
C PHE A 250 5.05 -8.11 17.60
N ASP A 251 5.61 -7.23 18.44
CA ASP A 251 6.52 -7.60 19.52
C ASP A 251 5.77 -8.27 20.69
N TYR A 252 4.57 -7.78 21.01
CA TYR A 252 3.69 -8.43 22.01
C TYR A 252 3.32 -9.86 21.60
N PHE A 253 3.09 -10.12 20.30
CA PHE A 253 2.77 -11.45 19.80
C PHE A 253 4.00 -12.34 19.60
N LEU A 254 5.12 -11.84 19.09
CA LEU A 254 6.38 -12.61 19.03
C LEU A 254 6.77 -13.11 20.41
N ASP A 255 6.64 -12.28 21.45
CA ASP A 255 6.95 -12.67 22.82
C ASP A 255 5.93 -13.70 23.39
N ARG A 256 4.65 -13.63 22.99
CA ARG A 256 3.60 -14.57 23.40
C ARG A 256 3.66 -15.92 22.66
N PHE A 257 3.97 -15.93 21.37
CA PHE A 257 4.18 -17.15 20.57
C PHE A 257 5.44 -17.89 21.01
N ARG A 258 6.53 -17.16 21.29
CA ARG A 258 7.80 -17.75 21.76
C ARG A 258 7.69 -18.43 23.12
N LYS A 259 6.70 -18.06 23.94
CA LYS A 259 6.45 -18.64 25.27
C LYS A 259 5.57 -19.90 25.25
N ASN A 260 4.90 -20.23 24.15
CA ASN A 260 3.80 -21.21 24.16
C ASN A 260 3.96 -22.44 23.26
N HIS A 261 5.10 -22.68 22.60
CA HIS A 261 5.28 -23.93 21.84
C HIS A 261 6.65 -24.58 22.02
N GLU A 262 6.63 -25.83 22.51
CA GLU A 262 7.64 -26.82 22.20
C GLU A 262 7.66 -27.07 20.68
N VAL A 263 8.87 -27.16 20.15
CA VAL A 263 9.19 -27.25 18.74
C VAL A 263 8.68 -28.58 18.17
N HIS A 264 7.61 -28.54 17.39
CA HIS A 264 7.36 -29.55 16.35
C HIS A 264 7.66 -28.94 14.98
N LYS A 265 8.71 -29.45 14.33
CA LYS A 265 9.07 -29.17 12.94
C LYS A 265 8.06 -29.85 12.00
N PRO A 266 7.42 -29.14 11.06
CA PRO A 266 6.86 -29.76 9.87
C PRO A 266 7.80 -29.61 8.67
N ALA A 267 7.60 -30.53 7.73
CA ALA A 267 8.52 -30.91 6.67
C ALA A 267 8.70 -29.86 5.57
N LEU A 268 9.87 -29.99 4.93
CA LEU A 268 10.35 -29.28 3.75
C LEU A 268 9.33 -29.24 2.61
N LEU A 269 9.04 -28.02 2.11
CA LEU A 269 8.74 -27.80 0.70
C LEU A 269 9.71 -26.76 0.14
N THR A 270 10.54 -27.25 -0.77
CA THR A 270 11.53 -26.55 -1.55
C THR A 270 10.85 -25.70 -2.63
N ASN A 271 10.80 -24.38 -2.44
CA ASN A 271 10.64 -23.42 -3.52
C ASN A 271 11.89 -22.56 -3.60
N VAL A 272 12.36 -22.33 -4.83
CA VAL A 272 13.68 -21.80 -5.18
C VAL A 272 13.77 -20.30 -4.89
N PHE A 273 13.85 -19.97 -3.61
CA PHE A 273 14.82 -19.01 -3.13
C PHE A 273 15.88 -19.86 -2.42
N ARG A 274 17.18 -19.63 -2.66
CA ARG A 274 18.18 -20.16 -1.74
C ARG A 274 17.80 -19.59 -0.37
N SER A 275 17.27 -20.45 0.51
CA SER A 275 16.91 -20.04 1.86
C SER A 275 18.10 -19.27 2.42
N VAL A 276 17.88 -18.23 3.22
CA VAL A 276 18.95 -17.55 3.98
C VAL A 276 19.85 -18.59 4.68
N MET A 277 19.28 -19.75 5.03
CA MET A 277 20.00 -20.91 5.56
C MET A 277 20.98 -21.57 4.58
N ASP A 278 20.66 -21.68 3.28
CA ASP A 278 21.60 -22.14 2.25
C ASP A 278 22.77 -21.15 2.14
N LEU A 279 22.50 -19.84 2.06
CA LEU A 279 23.56 -18.83 2.04
C LEU A 279 24.45 -18.88 3.29
N LYS A 280 23.85 -19.04 4.48
CA LYS A 280 24.59 -19.27 5.72
C LYS A 280 25.44 -20.54 5.66
N SER A 281 24.90 -21.64 5.12
CA SER A 281 25.62 -22.91 4.97
C SER A 281 26.82 -22.81 4.01
N LYS A 282 26.79 -21.86 3.07
CA LYS A 282 27.89 -21.56 2.14
C LYS A 282 28.87 -20.51 2.67
N GLY A 283 28.81 -20.16 3.97
CA GLY A 283 29.74 -19.22 4.60
C GLY A 283 29.38 -17.76 4.42
N ILE A 284 28.12 -17.42 4.10
CA ILE A 284 27.65 -16.04 4.04
C ILE A 284 27.07 -15.64 5.40
N HIS A 285 27.72 -14.69 6.06
CA HIS A 285 27.27 -14.13 7.33
C HIS A 285 26.40 -12.88 7.13
N PHE A 286 25.24 -12.85 7.77
CA PHE A 286 24.31 -11.73 7.68
C PHE A 286 24.56 -10.74 8.81
N ARG A 287 24.55 -9.44 8.50
CA ARG A 287 24.60 -8.36 9.50
C ARG A 287 23.62 -7.24 9.16
N PRO A 288 23.11 -6.50 10.16
CA PRO A 288 22.38 -5.27 9.87
C PRO A 288 23.33 -4.23 9.25
N SER A 289 22.83 -3.47 8.29
CA SER A 289 23.56 -2.34 7.67
C SER A 289 23.44 -1.05 8.48
N GLY A 290 22.39 -0.91 9.30
CA GLY A 290 22.05 0.34 9.98
C GLY A 290 21.44 1.41 9.07
N ILE A 291 21.19 1.07 7.81
CA ILE A 291 20.65 1.97 6.77
C ILE A 291 19.22 1.54 6.45
N ASP A 292 18.28 2.47 6.43
CA ASP A 292 16.84 2.23 6.18
C ASP A 292 16.50 2.35 4.69
N SER A 293 17.23 1.60 3.87
CA SER A 293 17.11 1.64 2.41
C SER A 293 17.79 0.44 1.80
N LEU A 294 17.40 0.06 0.58
CA LEU A 294 18.09 -0.96 -0.19
C LEU A 294 19.54 -0.58 -0.53
N LYS A 295 19.91 0.71 -0.43
CA LYS A 295 21.31 1.16 -0.48
C LYS A 295 22.18 0.57 0.64
N GLY A 296 21.55 0.14 1.73
CA GLY A 296 22.19 -0.57 2.84
C GLY A 296 22.67 -1.99 2.50
N VAL A 297 22.26 -2.55 1.37
CA VAL A 297 22.69 -3.89 0.95
C VAL A 297 24.16 -3.83 0.54
N ARG A 298 25.05 -4.46 1.33
CA ARG A 298 26.49 -4.52 1.02
C ARG A 298 27.00 -5.95 1.11
N PHE A 299 27.62 -6.44 0.05
CA PHE A 299 28.28 -7.73 0.03
C PHE A 299 29.80 -7.55 0.08
N THR A 300 30.45 -8.14 1.07
CA THR A 300 31.91 -8.19 1.17
C THR A 300 32.39 -9.63 1.14
N SER A 301 33.14 -9.98 0.10
CA SER A 301 33.78 -11.30 -0.01
C SER A 301 35.10 -11.33 0.76
N HIS A 302 35.35 -12.43 1.44
CA HIS A 302 36.62 -12.78 2.05
C HIS A 302 37.07 -14.15 1.51
N TYR A 303 38.32 -14.53 1.75
CA TYR A 303 38.92 -15.73 1.16
C TYR A 303 38.17 -17.04 1.48
N TYR A 304 37.54 -17.15 2.65
CA TYR A 304 36.83 -18.37 3.09
C TYR A 304 35.34 -18.16 3.40
N TYR A 305 34.85 -16.92 3.32
CA TYR A 305 33.50 -16.57 3.75
C TYR A 305 33.09 -15.25 3.10
N ALA A 306 31.81 -14.87 3.19
CA ALA A 306 31.37 -13.53 2.82
C ALA A 306 30.50 -12.92 3.91
N LYS A 307 30.36 -11.59 3.91
CA LYS A 307 29.36 -10.89 4.73
C LYS A 307 28.36 -10.21 3.82
N LEU A 308 27.09 -10.40 4.10
CA LEU A 308 25.98 -9.68 3.49
C LEU A 308 25.35 -8.79 4.55
N LYS A 309 25.56 -7.48 4.43
CA LYS A 309 24.84 -6.49 5.22
C LYS A 309 23.50 -6.22 4.57
N LEU A 310 22.41 -6.23 5.34
CA LEU A 310 21.05 -5.93 4.87
C LEU A 310 20.42 -4.83 5.74
N PRO A 311 19.55 -3.98 5.18
CA PRO A 311 18.73 -3.06 5.95
C PRO A 311 17.85 -3.82 6.96
N TYR A 312 17.52 -3.17 8.08
CA TYR A 312 16.54 -3.71 9.02
C TYR A 312 15.15 -3.53 8.39
N MET A 313 14.53 -4.61 7.92
CA MET A 313 13.20 -4.55 7.34
C MET A 313 12.25 -5.45 8.14
N LEU A 314 11.14 -4.88 8.61
CA LEU A 314 9.99 -5.63 9.07
C LEU A 314 9.31 -6.26 7.85
N VAL A 315 9.47 -7.57 7.68
CA VAL A 315 8.79 -8.29 6.61
C VAL A 315 7.80 -9.27 7.23
N CYS A 316 6.50 -9.00 7.05
CA CYS A 316 5.44 -9.93 7.41
C CYS A 316 5.38 -11.04 6.35
N PHE A 317 6.21 -12.08 6.51
CA PHE A 317 6.08 -13.30 5.71
C PHE A 317 5.09 -14.27 6.35
N ASN A 318 4.40 -15.03 5.50
CA ASN A 318 3.48 -16.10 5.86
C ASN A 318 4.06 -16.97 6.98
N ILE A 319 3.40 -16.99 8.13
CA ILE A 319 3.62 -18.00 9.16
C ILE A 319 2.82 -19.22 8.68
N HIS A 320 3.52 -20.20 8.12
CA HIS A 320 2.98 -21.53 7.88
C HIS A 320 3.29 -22.46 9.05
#